data_AF-A0A5J5EUJ4-F1
#
_entry.id   AF-A0A5J5EUJ4-F1
#
_cell.length_a   1.000
_cell.length_b   1.000
_cell.length_c   1.000
_cell.angle_alpha   90.00
_cell.angle_beta   90.00
_cell.angle_gamma   90.00
#
_symmetry.space_group_name_H-M   'P 1'
#
loop_
_entity.id
_entity.type
_entity.pdbx_description
1 polymer ?
#
loop_
_entity_poly.entity_id
_entity_poly.type
_entity_poly.pdbx_seq_one_letter_code
_entity_poly.pdbx_strand_id
1 'polypeptide(L)'
;MLPRLRPPRKFRIHWRVYSTKVNEEARRRAFEDPRVRQLDKELEDEFAVIRETYRKPKHPIVLCHGLMGFDKLRLAGDLIPGIEYWRGIEDHLKARGIEVIVSTVPPTSTIERRAEALAEGIRKAGGVGRSVNLVGGIDARYMISKLKPNDFKILSLTTVSTPHHGSSFADYMLDQIEPQFLLRIYGALHRLGFQTGAFSQLTTRHMKEIFNPSIENDPSVSYYSYGAYCHPPPVYSIWHYPHRVIHEREGANDGLVSVESAHWGTYEGTLVGVNHLGIINWVNRIEYGWGQMMGWKRKFNALAFYLEITDKLAERGF
;
A
#
# COMPACT_ATOMS: atom_id res chain seq x y z
N MET A 1 45.37 52.01 11.55
CA MET A 1 45.67 50.76 10.81
C MET A 1 44.49 49.81 10.96
N LEU A 2 43.75 49.54 9.88
CA LEU A 2 42.67 48.54 9.82
C LEU A 2 43.06 47.48 8.78
N PRO A 3 42.89 46.17 9.05
CA PRO A 3 43.40 45.11 8.19
C PRO A 3 42.51 44.86 6.97
N ARG A 4 43.12 44.66 5.79
CA ARG A 4 42.45 44.28 4.54
C ARG A 4 41.97 42.83 4.60
N LEU A 5 40.67 42.61 4.43
CA LEU A 5 40.04 41.30 4.28
C LEU A 5 40.43 40.64 2.93
N ARG A 6 40.78 39.35 2.96
CA ARG A 6 41.07 38.54 1.76
C ARG A 6 39.76 38.12 1.07
N PRO A 7 39.74 37.96 -0.28
CA PRO A 7 38.54 37.52 -1.00
C PRO A 7 38.27 36.01 -0.77
N PRO A 8 37.01 35.56 -0.91
CA PRO A 8 36.63 34.17 -0.64
C PRO A 8 37.16 33.22 -1.72
N ARG A 9 37.61 32.03 -1.27
CA ARG A 9 38.03 30.93 -2.16
C ARG A 9 36.82 30.42 -2.95
N LYS A 10 36.95 30.35 -4.28
CA LYS A 10 35.98 29.69 -5.17
C LYS A 10 35.87 28.20 -4.81
N PHE A 11 34.74 27.79 -4.25
CA PHE A 11 34.39 26.38 -4.08
C PHE A 11 34.02 25.79 -5.45
N ARG A 12 34.84 24.86 -5.94
CA ARG A 12 34.58 24.11 -7.18
C ARG A 12 33.87 22.82 -6.80
N ILE A 13 32.54 22.78 -6.91
CA ILE A 13 31.74 21.57 -6.70
C ILE A 13 32.06 20.59 -7.83
N HIS A 14 32.73 19.49 -7.50
CA HIS A 14 32.90 18.37 -8.42
C HIS A 14 31.63 17.52 -8.38
N TRP A 15 30.81 17.63 -9.44
CA TRP A 15 29.74 16.66 -9.68
C TRP A 15 30.38 15.34 -10.10
N ARG A 16 30.44 14.38 -9.18
CA ARG A 16 30.81 13.01 -9.52
C ARG A 16 29.58 12.38 -10.18
N VAL A 17 29.58 12.33 -11.51
CA VAL A 17 28.58 11.57 -12.28
C VAL A 17 28.81 10.09 -11.93
N TYR A 18 27.93 9.52 -11.12
CA TYR A 18 27.95 8.09 -10.84
C TYR A 18 27.59 7.35 -12.14
N SER A 19 28.52 6.51 -12.60
CA SER A 19 28.35 5.64 -13.76
C SER A 19 27.08 4.80 -13.62
N THR A 20 26.24 4.81 -14.65
CA THR A 20 25.02 3.99 -14.78
C THR A 20 25.29 2.49 -14.67
N LYS A 21 26.51 2.04 -14.99
CA LYS A 21 26.91 0.63 -14.91
C LYS A 21 26.94 0.07 -13.49
N VAL A 22 27.30 0.88 -12.50
CA VAL A 22 27.33 0.45 -11.08
C VAL A 22 25.91 0.18 -10.57
N ASN A 23 24.92 0.89 -11.10
CA ASN A 23 23.51 0.72 -10.75
C ASN A 23 22.90 -0.53 -11.40
N GLU A 24 23.27 -0.86 -12.64
CA GLU A 24 22.84 -2.10 -13.29
C GLU A 24 23.39 -3.35 -12.60
N GLU A 25 24.64 -3.34 -12.17
CA GLU A 25 25.25 -4.51 -11.52
C GLU A 25 24.69 -4.75 -10.11
N ALA A 26 24.43 -3.69 -9.35
CA ALA A 26 23.74 -3.76 -8.06
C ALA A 26 22.27 -4.21 -8.23
N ARG A 27 21.58 -3.74 -9.27
CA ARG A 27 20.24 -4.22 -9.65
C ARG A 27 20.25 -5.69 -10.06
N ARG A 28 21.23 -6.11 -10.86
CA ARG A 28 21.38 -7.49 -11.32
C ARG A 28 21.66 -8.43 -10.15
N ARG A 29 22.50 -8.03 -9.20
CA ARG A 29 22.69 -8.76 -7.94
C ARG A 29 21.44 -8.80 -7.06
N ALA A 30 20.59 -7.77 -7.08
CA ALA A 30 19.30 -7.79 -6.39
C ALA A 30 18.28 -8.72 -7.08
N PHE A 31 18.32 -8.84 -8.41
CA PHE A 31 17.56 -9.84 -9.19
C PHE A 31 18.12 -11.27 -9.04
N GLU A 32 19.40 -11.40 -8.75
CA GLU A 32 20.07 -12.66 -8.46
C GLU A 32 20.07 -13.00 -6.96
N ASP A 33 19.45 -12.18 -6.11
CA ASP A 33 19.29 -12.48 -4.69
C ASP A 33 18.43 -13.76 -4.57
N PRO A 34 18.98 -14.85 -3.97
CA PRO A 34 18.25 -16.11 -3.82
C PRO A 34 16.91 -15.94 -3.10
N ARG A 35 16.73 -14.88 -2.31
CA ARG A 35 15.51 -14.56 -1.58
C ARG A 35 14.45 -13.86 -2.44
N VAL A 36 14.82 -13.31 -3.60
CA VAL A 36 13.88 -12.79 -4.60
C VAL A 36 13.42 -13.91 -5.53
N ARG A 37 14.26 -14.92 -5.79
CA ARG A 37 13.89 -16.12 -6.58
C ARG A 37 12.86 -17.06 -5.90
N GLN A 38 12.35 -16.70 -4.73
CA GLN A 38 11.36 -17.46 -3.95
C GLN A 38 9.95 -16.88 -4.07
N LEU A 39 9.71 -15.90 -4.95
CA LEU A 39 8.37 -15.37 -5.19
C LEU A 39 7.55 -16.39 -5.99
N ASP A 40 6.45 -16.88 -5.42
CA ASP A 40 5.62 -17.95 -6.02
C ASP A 40 5.15 -17.61 -7.45
N LYS A 41 4.73 -16.36 -7.67
CA LYS A 41 4.28 -15.85 -8.96
C LYS A 41 4.64 -14.38 -9.10
N GLU A 42 5.65 -14.11 -9.92
CA GLU A 42 6.11 -12.75 -10.19
C GLU A 42 5.20 -12.07 -11.22
N LEU A 43 4.88 -10.80 -10.97
CA LEU A 43 4.14 -9.90 -11.86
C LEU A 43 5.07 -8.72 -12.15
N GLU A 44 5.90 -8.86 -13.17
CA GLU A 44 6.91 -7.89 -13.57
C GLU A 44 6.35 -6.73 -14.40
N ASP A 45 5.70 -7.01 -15.52
CA ASP A 45 5.29 -6.01 -16.50
C ASP A 45 3.88 -6.19 -17.08
N GLU A 46 3.11 -7.13 -16.53
CA GLU A 46 1.73 -7.44 -16.91
C GLU A 46 0.81 -6.22 -16.76
N PHE A 47 1.17 -5.31 -15.86
CA PHE A 47 0.44 -4.07 -15.61
C PHE A 47 1.22 -2.83 -16.05
N ALA A 48 2.19 -2.96 -16.95
CA ALA A 48 2.94 -1.82 -17.48
C ALA A 48 2.03 -0.89 -18.30
N VAL A 49 1.05 -1.45 -19.00
CA VAL A 49 0.20 -0.75 -19.98
C VAL A 49 -1.28 -1.00 -19.68
N ILE A 50 -2.10 0.03 -19.83
CA ILE A 50 -3.56 -0.09 -19.75
C ILE A 50 -4.05 -0.72 -21.07
N ARG A 51 -4.75 -1.86 -20.99
CA ARG A 51 -5.35 -2.54 -22.14
C ARG A 51 -6.49 -1.69 -22.73
N GLU A 52 -6.80 -1.90 -24.01
CA GLU A 52 -7.91 -1.20 -24.67
C GLU A 52 -9.26 -1.53 -24.02
N THR A 53 -9.45 -2.80 -23.65
CA THR A 53 -10.72 -3.31 -23.12
C THR A 53 -10.54 -4.02 -21.79
N TYR A 54 -11.44 -3.74 -20.86
CA TYR A 54 -11.61 -4.46 -19.60
C TYR A 54 -13.09 -4.80 -19.43
N ARG A 55 -13.38 -5.97 -18.86
CA ARG A 55 -14.73 -6.39 -18.47
C ARG A 55 -15.16 -5.58 -17.25
N LYS A 56 -16.45 -5.24 -17.22
CA LYS A 56 -17.07 -4.55 -16.09
C LYS A 56 -17.67 -5.60 -15.14
N PRO A 57 -17.34 -5.56 -13.83
CA PRO A 57 -17.97 -6.45 -12.85
C PRO A 57 -19.46 -6.12 -12.70
N LYS A 58 -20.26 -7.14 -12.38
CA LYS A 58 -21.71 -7.05 -12.18
C LYS A 58 -22.05 -6.29 -10.92
N HIS A 59 -21.22 -6.42 -9.89
CA HIS A 59 -21.43 -5.83 -8.56
C HIS A 59 -20.42 -4.70 -8.27
N PRO A 60 -20.82 -3.69 -7.47
CA PRO A 60 -19.93 -2.58 -7.12
C PRO A 60 -18.63 -3.02 -6.45
N ILE A 61 -17.59 -2.25 -6.71
CA ILE A 61 -16.30 -2.36 -6.05
C ILE A 61 -16.28 -1.38 -4.87
N VAL A 62 -15.96 -1.88 -3.66
CA VAL A 62 -15.70 -1.04 -2.50
C VAL A 62 -14.19 -0.91 -2.34
N LEU A 63 -13.67 0.30 -2.47
CA LEU A 63 -12.27 0.60 -2.22
C LEU A 63 -12.08 0.99 -0.75
N CYS A 64 -11.47 0.08 0.02
CA CYS A 64 -11.24 0.24 1.46
C CYS A 64 -9.79 0.66 1.71
N HIS A 65 -9.56 1.89 2.18
CA HIS A 65 -8.20 2.36 2.45
C HIS A 65 -7.61 1.75 3.74
N GLY A 66 -6.27 1.62 3.79
CA GLY A 66 -5.54 1.05 4.91
C GLY A 66 -5.28 2.04 6.06
N LEU A 67 -4.40 1.63 6.97
CA LEU A 67 -3.95 2.45 8.11
C LEU A 67 -3.25 3.72 7.60
N MET A 68 -3.50 4.84 8.26
CA MET A 68 -3.12 6.21 7.83
C MET A 68 -3.72 6.66 6.49
N GLY A 69 -4.63 5.88 5.89
CA GLY A 69 -5.38 6.32 4.72
C GLY A 69 -6.39 7.42 5.04
N PHE A 70 -6.72 8.21 4.03
CA PHE A 70 -7.69 9.30 4.05
C PHE A 70 -8.51 9.24 2.76
N ASP A 71 -9.72 9.77 2.75
CA ASP A 71 -10.50 9.85 1.51
C ASP A 71 -9.93 10.95 0.59
N LYS A 72 -10.10 12.21 1.01
CA LYS A 72 -9.55 13.37 0.32
C LYS A 72 -9.03 14.41 1.30
N LEU A 73 -7.72 14.66 1.29
CA LEU A 73 -7.08 15.70 2.09
C LEU A 73 -6.99 17.01 1.30
N ARG A 74 -7.76 18.03 1.71
CA ARG A 74 -7.70 19.38 1.13
C ARG A 74 -6.76 20.26 1.95
N LEU A 75 -5.47 20.29 1.57
CA LEU A 75 -4.42 21.02 2.31
C LEU A 75 -4.55 22.55 2.23
N ALA A 76 -5.31 23.10 1.28
CA ALA A 76 -5.48 24.54 1.08
C ALA A 76 -6.91 24.92 0.64
N GLY A 77 -7.93 24.29 1.23
CA GLY A 77 -9.32 24.48 0.81
C GLY A 77 -9.54 24.05 -0.65
N ASP A 78 -10.45 24.73 -1.37
CA ASP A 78 -10.80 24.40 -2.77
C ASP A 78 -9.81 24.91 -3.81
N LEU A 79 -8.77 25.63 -3.37
CA LEU A 79 -7.78 26.28 -4.25
C LEU A 79 -6.78 25.28 -4.86
N ILE A 80 -6.61 24.10 -4.25
CA ILE A 80 -5.71 23.05 -4.73
C ILE A 80 -6.50 21.75 -4.80
N PRO A 81 -6.35 20.93 -5.87
CA PRO A 81 -6.97 19.62 -5.94
C PRO A 81 -6.65 18.81 -4.69
N GLY A 82 -7.71 18.31 -4.03
CA GLY A 82 -7.56 17.47 -2.85
C GLY A 82 -6.70 16.25 -3.17
N ILE A 83 -5.89 15.85 -2.19
CA ILE A 83 -5.03 14.69 -2.28
C ILE A 83 -5.87 13.46 -1.94
N GLU A 84 -5.89 12.46 -2.82
CA GLU A 84 -6.68 11.23 -2.65
C GLU A 84 -5.77 10.04 -2.32
N TYR A 85 -6.27 9.12 -1.49
CA TYR A 85 -5.57 7.87 -1.22
C TYR A 85 -5.51 6.99 -2.47
N TRP A 86 -6.64 6.77 -3.12
CA TRP A 86 -6.77 6.03 -4.38
C TRP A 86 -6.49 6.92 -5.59
N ARG A 87 -5.28 7.49 -5.68
CA ARG A 87 -4.95 8.60 -6.60
C ARG A 87 -5.29 8.31 -8.07
N GLY A 88 -6.41 8.84 -8.53
CA GLY A 88 -6.93 8.64 -9.90
C GLY A 88 -7.42 7.22 -10.20
N ILE A 89 -7.36 6.28 -9.25
CA ILE A 89 -7.83 4.90 -9.43
C ILE A 89 -9.35 4.91 -9.52
N GLU A 90 -10.03 5.55 -8.55
CA GLU A 90 -11.48 5.69 -8.55
C GLU A 90 -12.00 6.31 -9.85
N ASP A 91 -11.40 7.43 -10.27
CA ASP A 91 -11.77 8.12 -11.51
C ASP A 91 -11.62 7.22 -12.75
N HIS A 92 -10.53 6.45 -12.84
CA HIS A 92 -10.29 5.57 -14.00
C HIS A 92 -11.23 4.38 -14.06
N LEU A 93 -11.65 3.87 -12.90
CA LEU A 93 -12.67 2.82 -12.80
C LEU A 93 -14.04 3.38 -13.21
N LYS A 94 -14.44 4.53 -12.64
CA LYS A 94 -15.71 5.20 -12.96
C LYS A 94 -15.80 5.62 -14.43
N ALA A 95 -14.71 6.09 -15.03
CA ALA A 95 -14.65 6.46 -16.44
C ALA A 95 -14.90 5.26 -17.39
N ARG A 96 -14.73 4.03 -16.90
CA ARG A 96 -15.06 2.78 -17.62
C ARG A 96 -16.42 2.20 -17.23
N GLY A 97 -17.24 3.01 -16.56
CA GLY A 97 -18.58 2.63 -16.13
C GLY A 97 -18.61 1.63 -14.98
N ILE A 98 -17.48 1.37 -14.31
CA ILE A 98 -17.41 0.51 -13.13
C ILE A 98 -17.98 1.30 -11.95
N GLU A 99 -18.92 0.69 -11.23
CA GLU A 99 -19.49 1.31 -10.04
C GLU A 99 -18.54 1.14 -8.86
N VAL A 100 -18.15 2.26 -8.25
CA VAL A 100 -17.17 2.30 -7.17
C VAL A 100 -17.77 3.01 -5.96
N ILE A 101 -17.71 2.34 -4.82
CA ILE A 101 -17.98 2.88 -3.49
C ILE A 101 -16.63 3.12 -2.82
N VAL A 102 -16.40 4.32 -2.31
CA VAL A 102 -15.23 4.62 -1.49
C VAL A 102 -15.69 4.80 -0.05
N SER A 103 -15.14 3.97 0.83
CA SER A 103 -15.41 4.04 2.27
C SER A 103 -14.27 4.76 2.98
N THR A 104 -14.59 5.66 3.89
CA THR A 104 -13.62 6.29 4.78
C THR A 104 -13.65 5.63 6.16
N VAL A 105 -12.49 5.31 6.69
CA VAL A 105 -12.33 4.81 8.07
C VAL A 105 -11.41 5.74 8.87
N PRO A 106 -11.52 5.77 10.21
CA PRO A 106 -10.61 6.56 11.03
C PRO A 106 -9.14 6.18 10.76
N PRO A 107 -8.25 7.16 10.50
CA PRO A 107 -6.91 6.90 9.97
C PRO A 107 -6.03 6.05 10.90
N THR A 108 -6.27 6.08 12.20
CA THR A 108 -5.40 5.44 13.20
C THR A 108 -6.11 4.74 14.35
N SER A 109 -7.41 4.49 14.21
CA SER A 109 -8.15 3.75 15.23
C SER A 109 -7.81 2.25 15.19
N THR A 110 -8.28 1.51 16.19
CA THR A 110 -8.18 0.05 16.21
C THR A 110 -8.90 -0.61 15.03
N ILE A 111 -8.52 -1.85 14.69
CA ILE A 111 -9.12 -2.63 13.60
C ILE A 111 -10.64 -2.73 13.78
N GLU A 112 -11.12 -2.95 15.00
CA GLU A 112 -12.54 -3.12 15.32
C GLU A 112 -13.33 -1.86 14.95
N ARG A 113 -12.84 -0.70 15.39
CA ARG A 113 -13.47 0.60 15.10
C ARG A 113 -13.41 0.95 13.62
N ARG A 114 -12.31 0.61 12.95
CA ARG A 114 -12.16 0.82 11.51
C ARG A 114 -13.10 -0.09 10.73
N ALA A 115 -13.29 -1.33 11.15
CA ALA A 115 -14.25 -2.26 10.57
C ALA A 115 -15.70 -1.82 10.77
N GLU A 116 -16.05 -1.29 11.95
CA GLU A 116 -17.36 -0.68 12.22
C GLU A 116 -17.62 0.50 11.28
N ALA A 117 -16.65 1.40 11.16
CA ALA A 117 -16.72 2.54 10.25
C ALA A 117 -16.80 2.12 8.78
N LEU A 118 -16.09 1.05 8.40
CA LEU A 118 -16.13 0.48 7.05
C LEU A 118 -17.53 -0.02 6.70
N ALA A 119 -18.13 -0.83 7.59
CA ALA A 119 -19.49 -1.33 7.40
C ALA A 119 -20.49 -0.18 7.24
N GLU A 120 -20.39 0.81 8.13
CA GLU A 120 -21.26 1.98 8.10
C GLU A 120 -21.06 2.86 6.86
N GLY A 121 -19.81 3.01 6.39
CA GLY A 121 -19.49 3.71 5.15
C GLY A 121 -20.13 3.04 3.94
N ILE A 122 -20.09 1.71 3.85
CA ILE A 122 -20.74 0.94 2.78
C ILE A 122 -22.26 1.15 2.80
N ARG A 123 -22.89 1.14 3.99
CA ARG A 123 -24.34 1.39 4.12
C ARG A 123 -24.73 2.76 3.58
N LYS A 124 -24.04 3.80 4.06
CA LYS A 124 -24.29 5.20 3.67
C LYS A 124 -24.06 5.46 2.20
N ALA A 125 -23.12 4.75 1.59
CA ALA A 125 -22.80 4.85 0.17
C ALA A 125 -23.71 3.98 -0.72
N GLY A 126 -24.82 3.46 -0.20
CA GLY A 126 -25.82 2.74 -0.98
C GLY A 126 -25.53 1.25 -1.19
N GLY A 127 -24.77 0.62 -0.28
CA GLY A 127 -24.53 -0.83 -0.30
C GLY A 127 -25.74 -1.66 0.16
N VAL A 128 -26.69 -1.07 0.89
CA VAL A 128 -27.85 -1.79 1.47
C VAL A 128 -28.66 -2.50 0.39
N GLY A 129 -28.95 -3.79 0.61
CA GLY A 129 -29.68 -4.67 -0.30
C GLY A 129 -28.87 -5.18 -1.49
N ARG A 130 -27.57 -4.88 -1.56
CA ARG A 130 -26.71 -5.20 -2.71
C ARG A 130 -25.66 -6.23 -2.37
N SER A 131 -25.15 -6.87 -3.41
CA SER A 131 -23.89 -7.60 -3.33
C SER A 131 -22.74 -6.69 -3.73
N VAL A 132 -21.60 -6.79 -3.04
CA VAL A 132 -20.40 -5.95 -3.26
C VAL A 132 -19.11 -6.77 -3.25
N ASN A 133 -18.10 -6.26 -3.93
CA ASN A 133 -16.74 -6.80 -3.98
C ASN A 133 -15.78 -5.84 -3.26
N LEU A 134 -15.02 -6.31 -2.29
CA LEU A 134 -14.13 -5.45 -1.50
C LEU A 134 -12.70 -5.50 -2.07
N VAL A 135 -12.06 -4.34 -2.18
CA VAL A 135 -10.60 -4.23 -2.36
C VAL A 135 -10.05 -3.50 -1.15
N GLY A 136 -9.41 -4.24 -0.24
CA GLY A 136 -9.12 -3.78 1.12
C GLY A 136 -8.10 -4.64 1.84
N GLY A 137 -8.22 -4.75 3.16
CA GLY A 137 -7.25 -5.48 3.97
C GLY A 137 -7.81 -6.00 5.30
N ILE A 138 -7.06 -5.79 6.38
CA ILE A 138 -7.35 -6.31 7.73
C ILE A 138 -8.74 -5.89 8.24
N ASP A 139 -9.12 -4.63 8.08
CA ASP A 139 -10.43 -4.12 8.52
C ASP A 139 -11.60 -4.87 7.86
N ALA A 140 -11.43 -5.21 6.57
CA ALA A 140 -12.43 -5.96 5.83
C ALA A 140 -12.53 -7.41 6.32
N ARG A 141 -11.39 -8.07 6.62
CA ARG A 141 -11.38 -9.41 7.25
C ARG A 141 -12.10 -9.39 8.60
N TYR A 142 -11.84 -8.39 9.43
CA TYR A 142 -12.54 -8.25 10.72
C TYR A 142 -14.04 -8.03 10.53
N MET A 143 -14.43 -7.11 9.63
CA MET A 143 -15.84 -6.84 9.33
C MET A 143 -16.57 -8.09 8.87
N ILE A 144 -16.00 -8.85 7.92
CA ILE A 144 -16.59 -10.09 7.40
C ILE A 144 -16.76 -11.11 8.53
N SER A 145 -15.72 -11.33 9.34
CA SER A 145 -15.69 -12.42 10.32
C SER A 145 -16.47 -12.12 11.61
N LYS A 146 -16.34 -10.90 12.14
CA LYS A 146 -16.89 -10.52 13.46
C LYS A 146 -18.15 -9.69 13.39
N LEU A 147 -18.23 -8.74 12.45
CA LEU A 147 -19.39 -7.86 12.35
C LEU A 147 -20.53 -8.50 11.55
N LYS A 148 -20.20 -9.37 10.59
CA LYS A 148 -21.14 -10.15 9.77
C LYS A 148 -22.36 -9.31 9.32
N PRO A 149 -22.12 -8.20 8.58
CA PRO A 149 -23.22 -7.36 8.12
C PRO A 149 -24.23 -8.18 7.31
N ASN A 150 -25.51 -8.01 7.61
CA ASN A 150 -26.61 -8.78 7.00
C ASN A 150 -27.47 -7.95 6.03
N ASP A 151 -27.19 -6.66 5.95
CA ASP A 151 -27.90 -5.69 5.13
C ASP A 151 -27.25 -5.47 3.75
N PHE A 152 -26.07 -6.05 3.51
CA PHE A 152 -25.44 -6.19 2.19
C PHE A 152 -24.63 -7.48 2.14
N LYS A 153 -24.44 -8.03 0.94
CA LYS A 153 -23.71 -9.29 0.72
C LYS A 153 -22.30 -9.02 0.24
N ILE A 154 -21.30 -9.59 0.90
CA ILE A 154 -19.90 -9.53 0.45
C ILE A 154 -19.65 -10.75 -0.42
N LEU A 155 -19.18 -10.55 -1.65
CA LEU A 155 -18.90 -11.66 -2.60
C LEU A 155 -17.41 -12.01 -2.62
N SER A 156 -16.56 -10.99 -2.55
CA SER A 156 -15.12 -11.16 -2.57
C SER A 156 -14.41 -10.14 -1.70
N LEU A 157 -13.22 -10.51 -1.25
CA LEU A 157 -12.22 -9.62 -0.68
C LEU A 157 -10.89 -9.84 -1.43
N THR A 158 -10.46 -8.81 -2.15
CA THR A 158 -9.11 -8.75 -2.73
C THR A 158 -8.23 -7.88 -1.85
N THR A 159 -7.13 -8.43 -1.34
CA THR A 159 -6.15 -7.69 -0.56
C THR A 159 -4.89 -7.40 -1.38
N VAL A 160 -4.28 -6.24 -1.13
CA VAL A 160 -3.06 -5.83 -1.83
C VAL A 160 -2.07 -5.33 -0.81
N SER A 161 -0.95 -6.05 -0.68
CA SER A 161 0.12 -5.82 0.30
C SER A 161 -0.40 -5.56 1.72
N THR A 162 -1.36 -6.37 2.14
CA THR A 162 -1.94 -6.30 3.48
C THR A 162 -1.08 -7.12 4.44
N PRO A 163 -0.69 -6.61 5.63
CA PRO A 163 0.13 -7.36 6.57
C PRO A 163 -0.69 -8.42 7.32
N HIS A 164 -1.12 -9.48 6.64
CA HIS A 164 -1.95 -10.55 7.22
C HIS A 164 -1.23 -11.30 8.33
N HIS A 165 0.10 -11.37 8.28
CA HIS A 165 0.95 -11.96 9.31
C HIS A 165 1.75 -10.91 10.08
N GLY A 166 1.34 -9.65 9.98
CA GLY A 166 1.95 -8.49 10.62
C GLY A 166 3.16 -7.95 9.86
N SER A 167 3.88 -7.02 10.47
CA SER A 167 5.11 -6.46 9.93
C SER A 167 6.18 -6.42 11.01
N SER A 168 7.35 -6.96 10.72
CA SER A 168 8.48 -6.87 11.65
C SER A 168 9.00 -5.44 11.82
N PHE A 169 8.63 -4.53 10.91
CA PHE A 169 8.83 -3.09 11.13
C PHE A 169 7.87 -2.55 12.20
N ALA A 170 6.63 -3.04 12.26
CA ALA A 170 5.72 -2.70 13.36
C ALA A 170 6.25 -3.24 14.70
N ASP A 171 6.81 -4.47 14.72
CA ASP A 171 7.49 -5.02 15.90
C ASP A 171 8.67 -4.13 16.31
N TYR A 172 9.53 -3.77 15.36
CA TYR A 172 10.67 -2.88 15.59
C TYR A 172 10.24 -1.54 16.21
N MET A 173 9.16 -0.94 15.68
CA MET A 173 8.61 0.32 16.20
C MET A 173 8.06 0.18 17.63
N LEU A 174 7.66 -1.01 18.08
CA LEU A 174 7.30 -1.22 19.48
C LEU A 174 8.51 -1.52 20.36
N ASP A 175 9.47 -2.31 19.88
CA ASP A 175 10.60 -2.81 20.67
C ASP A 175 11.70 -1.76 20.91
N GLN A 176 11.92 -0.85 19.95
CA GLN A 176 13.13 0.00 19.90
C GLN A 176 12.89 1.46 20.25
N ILE A 177 11.65 1.84 20.54
CA ILE A 177 11.37 3.22 20.89
C ILE A 177 11.33 3.31 22.42
N GLU A 178 12.34 3.96 23.01
CA GLU A 178 12.31 4.32 24.44
C GLU A 178 10.98 5.04 24.76
N PRO A 179 10.37 4.81 25.95
CA PRO A 179 9.10 5.42 26.33
C PRO A 179 9.04 6.93 26.09
N GLN A 180 10.17 7.61 26.25
CA GLN A 180 10.35 9.05 26.06
C GLN A 180 10.43 9.52 24.59
N PHE A 181 10.95 8.69 23.66
CA PHE A 181 10.89 8.96 22.21
C PHE A 181 9.52 8.56 21.64
N LEU A 182 8.89 7.50 22.18
CA LEU A 182 7.49 7.13 21.92
C LEU A 182 6.60 8.29 22.30
N LEU A 183 6.75 8.87 23.49
CA LEU A 183 5.95 10.02 23.93
C LEU A 183 6.13 11.27 23.04
N ARG A 184 7.28 11.46 22.37
CA ARG A 184 7.50 12.58 21.44
C ARG A 184 6.89 12.32 20.06
N ILE A 185 7.11 11.12 19.50
CA ILE A 185 6.48 10.72 18.23
C ILE A 185 4.97 10.60 18.41
N TYR A 186 4.50 9.90 19.43
CA TYR A 186 3.09 9.84 19.82
C TYR A 186 2.54 11.18 20.24
N GLY A 187 3.31 12.04 20.92
CA GLY A 187 2.87 13.40 21.24
C GLY A 187 2.74 14.30 20.02
N ALA A 188 3.57 14.10 18.98
CA ALA A 188 3.47 14.80 17.70
C ALA A 188 2.34 14.22 16.84
N LEU A 189 2.26 12.90 16.74
CA LEU A 189 1.21 12.16 16.04
C LEU A 189 -0.16 12.44 16.66
N HIS A 190 -0.32 12.35 17.98
CA HIS A 190 -1.55 12.68 18.69
C HIS A 190 -1.96 14.15 18.53
N ARG A 191 -1.00 15.10 18.53
CA ARG A 191 -1.27 16.51 18.21
C ARG A 191 -1.74 16.72 16.76
N LEU A 192 -1.40 15.80 15.87
CA LEU A 192 -1.88 15.72 14.49
C LEU A 192 -3.12 14.80 14.34
N GLY A 193 -3.68 14.28 15.43
CA GLY A 193 -4.89 13.45 15.45
C GLY A 193 -4.67 11.93 15.30
N PHE A 194 -3.43 11.45 15.36
CA PHE A 194 -3.08 10.05 15.19
C PHE A 194 -3.08 9.26 16.51
N GLN A 195 -3.82 8.16 16.57
CA GLN A 195 -3.90 7.21 17.70
C GLN A 195 -2.85 6.09 17.56
N THR A 196 -2.31 5.64 18.68
CA THR A 196 -1.09 4.84 18.73
C THR A 196 -1.34 3.33 18.78
N GLY A 197 -2.55 2.92 19.17
CA GLY A 197 -2.97 1.53 19.25
C GLY A 197 -3.13 0.83 17.89
N ALA A 198 -3.16 1.59 16.80
CA ALA A 198 -3.21 1.02 15.46
C ALA A 198 -1.94 0.24 15.08
N PHE A 199 -0.76 0.73 15.47
CA PHE A 199 0.50 0.08 15.09
C PHE A 199 0.72 -1.23 15.85
N SER A 200 0.26 -1.32 17.10
CA SER A 200 0.39 -2.56 17.88
C SER A 200 -0.43 -3.71 17.31
N GLN A 201 -1.58 -3.41 16.69
CA GLN A 201 -2.41 -4.41 16.02
C GLN A 201 -1.85 -4.87 14.66
N LEU A 202 -0.77 -4.24 14.15
CA LEU A 202 -0.07 -4.67 12.93
C LEU A 202 1.23 -5.44 13.20
N THR A 203 1.56 -5.70 14.46
CA THR A 203 2.71 -6.51 14.84
C THR A 203 2.56 -7.96 14.40
N THR A 204 3.68 -8.64 14.15
CA THR A 204 3.67 -10.07 13.79
C THR A 204 3.07 -10.89 14.92
N ARG A 205 3.40 -10.53 16.16
CA ARG A 205 2.86 -11.15 17.36
C ARG A 205 1.35 -11.00 17.47
N HIS A 206 0.81 -9.79 17.34
CA HIS A 206 -0.64 -9.57 17.42
C HIS A 206 -1.37 -10.33 16.31
N MET A 207 -0.86 -10.28 15.08
CA MET A 207 -1.50 -10.97 13.97
C MET A 207 -1.50 -12.49 14.15
N LYS A 208 -0.39 -13.06 14.65
CA LYS A 208 -0.24 -14.49 14.86
C LYS A 208 -1.00 -15.02 16.08
N GLU A 209 -0.95 -14.31 17.20
CA GLU A 209 -1.45 -14.81 18.49
C GLU A 209 -2.89 -14.38 18.78
N ILE A 210 -3.36 -13.27 18.21
CA ILE A 210 -4.64 -12.65 18.57
C ILE A 210 -5.56 -12.55 17.35
N PHE A 211 -5.13 -11.88 16.28
CA PHE A 211 -6.01 -11.58 15.15
C PHE A 211 -6.35 -12.83 14.34
N ASN A 212 -5.38 -13.49 13.71
CA ASN A 212 -5.66 -14.63 12.84
C ASN A 212 -6.37 -15.81 13.55
N PRO A 213 -6.02 -16.19 14.79
CA PRO A 213 -6.75 -17.23 15.51
C PRO A 213 -8.21 -16.87 15.81
N SER A 214 -8.54 -15.58 15.93
CA SER A 214 -9.90 -15.13 16.21
C SER A 214 -10.71 -14.81 14.96
N ILE A 215 -10.10 -14.74 13.78
CA ILE A 215 -10.72 -14.26 12.54
C ILE A 215 -10.77 -15.38 11.50
N GLU A 216 -11.92 -16.01 11.40
CA GLU A 216 -12.22 -17.05 10.41
C GLU A 216 -12.72 -16.45 9.09
N ASN A 217 -12.31 -17.05 7.97
CA ASN A 217 -12.86 -16.71 6.65
C ASN A 217 -14.30 -17.21 6.54
N ASP A 218 -15.21 -16.35 6.07
CA ASP A 218 -16.56 -16.77 5.67
C ASP A 218 -16.49 -17.63 4.38
N PRO A 219 -17.00 -18.87 4.38
CA PRO A 219 -16.91 -19.77 3.22
C PRO A 219 -17.72 -19.31 2.00
N SER A 220 -18.64 -18.35 2.17
CA SER A 220 -19.41 -17.76 1.07
C SER A 220 -18.70 -16.60 0.37
N VAL A 221 -17.54 -16.16 0.89
CA VAL A 221 -16.74 -15.07 0.36
C VAL A 221 -15.48 -15.63 -0.31
N SER A 222 -15.16 -15.12 -1.51
CA SER A 222 -13.90 -15.45 -2.19
C SER A 222 -12.77 -14.51 -1.74
N TYR A 223 -11.62 -15.07 -1.35
CA TYR A 223 -10.47 -14.29 -0.87
C TYR A 223 -9.32 -14.37 -1.86
N TYR A 224 -8.83 -13.21 -2.29
CA TYR A 224 -7.68 -13.07 -3.17
C TYR A 224 -6.64 -12.14 -2.52
N SER A 225 -5.37 -12.36 -2.81
CA SER A 225 -4.31 -11.49 -2.31
C SER A 225 -3.21 -11.26 -3.34
N TYR A 226 -2.60 -10.08 -3.27
CA TYR A 226 -1.40 -9.71 -4.01
C TYR A 226 -0.35 -9.21 -3.02
N GLY A 227 0.90 -9.62 -3.21
CA GLY A 227 2.04 -9.00 -2.55
C GLY A 227 2.71 -7.95 -3.44
N ALA A 228 3.65 -7.21 -2.88
CA ALA A 228 4.53 -6.36 -3.64
C ALA A 228 5.96 -6.49 -3.12
N TYR A 229 6.91 -6.29 -4.01
CA TYR A 229 8.32 -6.30 -3.72
C TYR A 229 8.96 -5.09 -4.36
N CYS A 230 9.75 -4.35 -3.60
CA CYS A 230 10.62 -3.32 -4.14
C CYS A 230 12.09 -3.67 -3.89
N HIS A 231 12.93 -3.31 -4.86
CA HIS A 231 14.38 -3.41 -4.69
C HIS A 231 14.85 -2.54 -3.51
N PRO A 232 15.97 -2.90 -2.85
CA PRO A 232 16.55 -2.12 -1.77
C PRO A 232 16.61 -0.63 -2.12
N PRO A 233 15.86 0.23 -1.40
CA PRO A 233 15.82 1.64 -1.71
C PRO A 233 17.16 2.30 -1.34
N PRO A 234 17.58 3.37 -2.04
CA PRO A 234 18.77 4.13 -1.68
C PRO A 234 18.66 4.72 -0.27
N VAL A 235 19.79 4.95 0.40
CA VAL A 235 19.86 5.39 1.82
C VAL A 235 19.10 6.69 2.15
N TYR A 236 18.85 7.54 1.15
CA TYR A 236 18.10 8.79 1.30
C TYR A 236 16.58 8.64 1.13
N SER A 237 16.11 7.46 0.73
CA SER A 237 14.69 7.15 0.59
C SER A 237 14.06 6.92 1.97
N ILE A 238 12.85 7.44 2.17
CA ILE A 238 12.06 7.17 3.38
C ILE A 238 11.79 5.66 3.58
N TRP A 239 11.82 4.88 2.50
CA TRP A 239 11.62 3.43 2.52
C TRP A 239 12.86 2.65 2.93
N HIS A 240 14.06 3.26 2.89
CA HIS A 240 15.31 2.54 3.10
C HIS A 240 15.34 1.79 4.43
N TYR A 241 14.97 2.52 5.49
CA TYR A 241 15.04 1.99 6.84
C TYR A 241 13.97 0.93 7.12
N PRO A 242 12.67 1.19 6.87
CA PRO A 242 11.63 0.17 7.01
C PRO A 242 11.90 -1.09 6.15
N HIS A 243 12.30 -0.91 4.90
CA HIS A 243 12.61 -2.01 3.98
C HIS A 243 13.74 -2.89 4.53
N ARG A 244 14.82 -2.28 5.03
CA ARG A 244 15.96 -3.03 5.57
C ARG A 244 15.57 -3.86 6.80
N VAL A 245 14.82 -3.28 7.73
CA VAL A 245 14.35 -4.00 8.94
C VAL A 245 13.54 -5.23 8.56
N ILE A 246 12.60 -5.08 7.62
CA ILE A 246 11.78 -6.20 7.13
C ILE A 246 12.62 -7.19 6.35
N HIS A 247 13.54 -6.71 5.52
CA HIS A 247 14.37 -7.56 4.69
C HIS A 247 15.29 -8.49 5.50
N GLU A 248 15.83 -7.98 6.60
CA GLU A 248 16.66 -8.76 7.52
C GLU A 248 15.87 -9.87 8.24
N ARG A 249 14.56 -9.69 8.46
CA ARG A 249 13.72 -10.60 9.27
C ARG A 249 12.78 -11.49 8.45
N GLU A 250 12.24 -10.96 7.36
CA GLU A 250 11.15 -11.55 6.56
C GLU A 250 11.48 -11.62 5.05
N GLY A 251 12.58 -11.01 4.58
CA GLY A 251 13.01 -11.13 3.18
C GLY A 251 12.38 -10.14 2.19
N ALA A 252 11.81 -10.62 1.08
CA ALA A 252 11.25 -9.75 0.04
C ALA A 252 10.10 -8.90 0.59
N ASN A 253 10.11 -7.59 0.34
CA ASN A 253 9.11 -6.67 0.88
C ASN A 253 8.94 -5.39 0.04
N ASP A 254 7.84 -4.70 0.27
CA ASP A 254 7.45 -3.45 -0.40
C ASP A 254 7.86 -2.18 0.36
N GLY A 255 8.64 -2.33 1.44
CA GLY A 255 9.01 -1.28 2.36
C GLY A 255 8.17 -1.21 3.64
N LEU A 256 7.02 -1.86 3.73
CA LEU A 256 6.22 -1.92 4.97
C LEU A 256 5.69 -3.32 5.30
N VAL A 257 5.49 -4.15 4.27
CA VAL A 257 4.92 -5.49 4.38
C VAL A 257 5.79 -6.45 3.58
N SER A 258 6.13 -7.57 4.21
CA SER A 258 6.80 -8.66 3.52
C SER A 258 5.86 -9.35 2.53
N VAL A 259 6.41 -9.91 1.46
CA VAL A 259 5.62 -10.68 0.51
C VAL A 259 4.93 -11.86 1.20
N GLU A 260 5.64 -12.55 2.09
CA GLU A 260 5.08 -13.63 2.89
C GLU A 260 3.88 -13.15 3.71
N SER A 261 4.01 -12.03 4.42
CA SER A 261 2.90 -11.47 5.22
C SER A 261 1.70 -11.05 4.37
N ALA A 262 1.89 -10.76 3.09
CA ALA A 262 0.82 -10.41 2.17
C ALA A 262 -0.03 -11.60 1.68
N HIS A 263 0.39 -12.84 1.94
CA HIS A 263 -0.36 -14.02 1.50
C HIS A 263 -1.67 -14.19 2.28
N TRP A 264 -2.77 -14.35 1.55
CA TRP A 264 -4.07 -14.72 2.11
C TRP A 264 -5.03 -15.29 1.06
N GLY A 265 -5.77 -16.35 1.41
CA GLY A 265 -6.70 -16.98 0.47
C GLY A 265 -5.99 -17.46 -0.79
N THR A 266 -6.53 -17.13 -1.96
CA THR A 266 -5.88 -17.42 -3.24
C THR A 266 -4.87 -16.32 -3.55
N TYR A 267 -3.58 -16.64 -3.50
CA TYR A 267 -2.52 -15.71 -3.86
C TYR A 267 -2.43 -15.55 -5.39
N GLU A 268 -2.57 -14.31 -5.87
CA GLU A 268 -2.64 -13.99 -7.29
C GLU A 268 -1.28 -13.60 -7.90
N GLY A 269 -0.32 -13.23 -7.05
CA GLY A 269 1.07 -12.93 -7.42
C GLY A 269 1.68 -11.73 -6.69
N THR A 270 2.97 -11.52 -6.93
CA THR A 270 3.79 -10.46 -6.35
C THR A 270 4.11 -9.39 -7.39
N LEU A 271 3.74 -8.14 -7.12
CA LEU A 271 4.09 -6.99 -7.95
C LEU A 271 5.59 -6.67 -7.80
N VAL A 272 6.38 -6.85 -8.86
CA VAL A 272 7.84 -6.67 -8.81
C VAL A 272 8.23 -5.22 -9.07
N GLY A 273 9.16 -4.70 -8.26
CA GLY A 273 9.65 -3.33 -8.36
C GLY A 273 8.66 -2.27 -7.84
N VAL A 274 7.69 -2.66 -7.01
CA VAL A 274 6.64 -1.78 -6.49
C VAL A 274 6.76 -1.66 -4.97
N ASN A 275 6.84 -0.44 -4.47
CA ASN A 275 6.79 -0.16 -3.03
C ASN A 275 5.35 0.09 -2.55
N HIS A 276 5.14 0.12 -1.25
CA HIS A 276 3.81 0.19 -0.64
C HIS A 276 2.95 1.38 -1.14
N LEU A 277 3.55 2.57 -1.34
CA LEU A 277 2.84 3.72 -1.90
C LEU A 277 2.62 3.62 -3.42
N GLY A 278 3.52 2.96 -4.14
CA GLY A 278 3.41 2.75 -5.58
C GLY A 278 2.13 2.00 -5.97
N ILE A 279 1.67 1.09 -5.11
CA ILE A 279 0.44 0.32 -5.27
C ILE A 279 -0.76 1.24 -5.43
N ILE A 280 -0.89 2.25 -4.57
CA ILE A 280 -2.00 3.21 -4.58
C ILE A 280 -1.75 4.42 -5.49
N ASN A 281 -0.85 4.28 -6.47
CA ASN A 281 -0.46 5.32 -7.43
C ASN A 281 0.20 6.56 -6.83
N TRP A 282 0.78 6.43 -5.63
CA TRP A 282 1.60 7.47 -5.00
C TRP A 282 3.04 7.37 -5.47
N VAL A 283 3.23 7.64 -6.76
CA VAL A 283 4.56 7.70 -7.38
C VAL A 283 5.16 9.10 -7.30
N ASN A 284 6.48 9.17 -7.15
CA ASN A 284 7.22 10.41 -7.29
C ASN A 284 7.12 10.90 -8.74
N ARG A 285 6.28 11.91 -8.98
CA ARG A 285 6.01 12.44 -10.33
C ARG A 285 7.25 13.07 -10.98
N ILE A 286 8.19 13.58 -10.18
CA ILE A 286 9.45 14.12 -10.67
C ILE A 286 10.28 12.96 -11.21
N GLU A 287 10.50 11.93 -10.40
CA GLU A 287 11.22 10.71 -10.81
C GLU A 287 10.58 10.05 -12.05
N TYR A 288 9.25 10.05 -12.13
CA TYR A 288 8.50 9.62 -13.31
C TYR A 288 8.82 10.42 -14.57
N GLY A 289 8.79 11.76 -14.49
CA GLY A 289 9.10 12.63 -15.64
C GLY A 289 10.55 12.50 -16.11
N TRP A 290 11.49 12.41 -15.17
CA TRP A 290 12.90 12.17 -15.47
C TRP A 290 13.13 10.78 -16.08
N GLY A 291 12.48 9.74 -15.56
CA GLY A 291 12.58 8.38 -16.09
C GLY A 291 12.08 8.28 -17.53
N GLN A 292 10.94 8.91 -17.86
CA GLN A 292 10.43 8.94 -19.24
C GLN A 292 11.37 9.65 -20.20
N MET A 293 11.94 10.79 -19.80
CA MET A 293 12.92 11.52 -20.60
C MET A 293 14.20 10.69 -20.85
N MET A 294 14.56 9.82 -19.90
CA MET A 294 15.71 8.92 -20.00
C MET A 294 15.38 7.56 -20.66
N GLY A 295 14.17 7.41 -21.23
CA GLY A 295 13.75 6.19 -21.92
C GLY A 295 13.47 4.98 -21.02
N TRP A 296 13.32 5.19 -19.71
CA TRP A 296 12.99 4.10 -18.78
C TRP A 296 11.54 3.64 -18.99
N LYS A 297 11.37 2.38 -19.40
CA LYS A 297 10.05 1.76 -19.51
C LYS A 297 9.51 1.45 -18.11
N ARG A 298 8.28 1.90 -17.83
CA ARG A 298 7.57 1.52 -16.61
C ARG A 298 7.19 0.05 -16.70
N LYS A 299 7.49 -0.67 -15.62
CA LYS A 299 7.06 -2.05 -15.40
C LYS A 299 5.70 -2.14 -14.70
N PHE A 300 5.33 -1.13 -13.90
CA PHE A 300 4.04 -1.12 -13.19
C PHE A 300 3.23 0.19 -13.36
N ASN A 301 1.94 0.03 -13.63
CA ASN A 301 0.91 1.07 -13.64
C ASN A 301 -0.26 0.65 -12.73
N ALA A 302 -0.41 1.35 -11.61
CA ALA A 302 -1.48 1.09 -10.65
C ALA A 302 -2.88 1.13 -11.30
N LEU A 303 -3.12 2.01 -12.26
CA LEU A 303 -4.42 2.09 -12.93
C LEU A 303 -4.71 0.82 -13.74
N ALA A 304 -3.71 0.30 -14.47
CA ALA A 304 -3.84 -0.97 -15.19
C ALA A 304 -4.09 -2.13 -14.23
N PHE A 305 -3.42 -2.13 -13.07
CA PHE A 305 -3.57 -3.14 -12.05
C PHE A 305 -4.98 -3.17 -11.42
N TYR A 306 -5.53 -2.02 -11.00
CA TYR A 306 -6.89 -1.99 -10.45
C TYR A 306 -7.95 -2.31 -11.52
N LEU A 307 -7.74 -1.94 -12.78
CA LEU A 307 -8.59 -2.37 -13.88
C LEU A 307 -8.53 -3.89 -14.08
N GLU A 308 -7.35 -4.49 -13.96
CA GLU A 308 -7.20 -5.95 -14.00
C GLU A 308 -7.93 -6.64 -12.86
N ILE A 309 -7.86 -6.11 -11.64
CA ILE A 309 -8.63 -6.65 -10.50
C ILE A 309 -10.12 -6.69 -10.86
N THR A 310 -10.66 -5.59 -11.41
CA THR A 310 -12.07 -5.54 -11.78
C THR A 310 -12.44 -6.46 -12.94
N ASP A 311 -11.53 -6.64 -13.90
CA ASP A 311 -11.69 -7.56 -15.03
C ASP A 311 -11.71 -9.03 -14.57
N LYS A 312 -10.81 -9.41 -13.67
CA LYS A 312 -10.79 -10.75 -13.05
C LYS A 312 -12.03 -11.01 -12.20
N LEU A 313 -12.53 -10.01 -11.48
CA LEU A 313 -13.77 -10.15 -10.72
C LEU A 313 -14.96 -10.37 -11.65
N ALA A 314 -15.03 -9.63 -12.76
CA ALA A 314 -16.06 -9.80 -13.78
C ALA A 314 -16.00 -11.20 -14.44
N GLU A 315 -14.80 -11.69 -14.74
CA GLU A 315 -14.56 -13.04 -15.25
C GLU A 315 -15.15 -14.14 -14.36
N ARG A 316 -15.06 -13.93 -13.05
CA ARG A 316 -15.53 -14.86 -12.02
C ARG A 316 -17.03 -14.75 -11.75
N GLY A 317 -17.72 -13.87 -12.49
CA GLY A 317 -19.16 -13.66 -12.37
C GLY A 317 -19.57 -12.73 -11.22
N PHE A 318 -18.62 -11.99 -10.64
CA PHE A 318 -18.89 -10.95 -9.64
C PHE A 318 -19.19 -9.60 -10.28
#